data_AF-A0A4P8INA7-F1
#
_entry.id   AF-A0A4P8INA7-F1
#
_cell.length_a   1.000
_cell.length_b   1.000
_cell.length_c   1.000
_cell.angle_alpha   90.00
_cell.angle_beta   90.00
_cell.angle_gamma   90.00
#
_symmetry.space_group_name_H-M   'P 1'
#
loop_
_entity.id
_entity.type
_entity.pdbx_description
1 polymer ?
#
loop_
_entity_poly.entity_id
_entity_poly.type
_entity_poly.pdbx_seq_one_letter_code
_entity_poly.pdbx_strand_id
1 'polypeptide(L)'
;MADNLTPDSNEPSSPASPPENGGGRAKEREPNWERAALERIALAAINEQRAARRWKIFFRFAFLAVLLLVVWGLFDFSGDKVSTGGRHTALVSLDGEISSDTNASAEDINTALDNAFDDDGTVGVILRINSPGGSPVQAGIINREIRRLRAKYPSKPLYVVVGDMCASGGYYVAAAADKIYVDKASIVGSIGVLMDGFGFTGLMDKLGIQRRLRTSGENKGFYDPFSPDTPAMDAHAQAMLDQIHQQFIDAVRQGRGKRLHETPEIFSGLFWTGEKSVELGLADAFGDADYVARDVIKAPDIVDYTVKESLSDRVARKFGAAVGDAAMHAMILSGKMQLR
;
A
#
# COMPACT_ATOMS: atom_id res chain seq x y z
N MET A 1 70.12 -28.51 -31.78
CA MET A 1 69.33 -29.67 -32.25
C MET A 1 68.37 -29.13 -33.30
N ALA A 2 68.26 -29.86 -34.41
CA ALA A 2 68.01 -29.34 -35.75
C ALA A 2 66.63 -28.69 -35.99
N ASP A 3 66.66 -27.63 -36.78
CA ASP A 3 65.56 -27.00 -37.53
C ASP A 3 65.45 -27.58 -38.95
N ASN A 4 64.32 -27.26 -39.59
CA ASN A 4 64.04 -27.22 -41.05
C ASN A 4 63.72 -28.55 -41.76
N LEU A 5 62.52 -28.74 -42.33
CA LEU A 5 61.78 -28.08 -43.42
C LEU A 5 62.05 -28.69 -44.81
N THR A 6 60.94 -29.12 -45.45
CA THR A 6 60.66 -29.29 -46.91
C THR A 6 61.21 -30.54 -47.64
N PRO A 7 60.77 -30.84 -48.89
CA PRO A 7 59.41 -31.13 -49.38
C PRO A 7 59.41 -32.34 -50.38
N ASP A 8 58.40 -32.38 -51.28
CA ASP A 8 58.33 -33.10 -52.57
C ASP A 8 58.00 -34.61 -52.54
N SER A 9 56.94 -35.14 -53.18
CA SER A 9 56.31 -35.02 -54.51
C SER A 9 56.52 -36.30 -55.33
N ASN A 10 55.59 -36.54 -56.25
CA ASN A 10 55.49 -37.63 -57.24
C ASN A 10 54.80 -38.94 -56.82
N GLU A 11 53.50 -39.00 -57.14
CA GLU A 11 52.93 -40.19 -57.81
C GLU A 11 53.65 -40.44 -59.15
N PRO A 12 53.58 -41.65 -59.71
CA PRO A 12 52.59 -41.82 -60.77
C PRO A 12 51.93 -43.22 -60.87
N SER A 13 50.62 -43.19 -61.10
CA SER A 13 49.84 -44.00 -62.07
C SER A 13 50.01 -45.53 -62.17
N SER A 14 48.95 -46.24 -61.74
CA SER A 14 48.32 -47.43 -62.37
C SER A 14 48.26 -47.34 -63.91
N PRO A 15 48.10 -48.42 -64.74
CA PRO A 15 47.11 -49.50 -64.55
C PRO A 15 47.44 -50.89 -65.19
N ALA A 16 46.61 -51.92 -64.94
CA ALA A 16 46.03 -52.82 -65.96
C ALA A 16 45.30 -54.04 -65.35
N SER A 17 44.03 -54.11 -65.72
CA SER A 17 42.93 -55.10 -65.64
C SER A 17 43.24 -56.56 -66.08
N PRO A 18 42.24 -57.46 -66.29
CA PRO A 18 41.27 -58.18 -65.43
C PRO A 18 41.37 -59.72 -65.77
N PRO A 19 40.34 -60.62 -65.83
CA PRO A 19 38.96 -60.65 -65.32
C PRO A 19 38.52 -62.01 -64.67
N GLU A 20 37.25 -62.03 -64.24
CA GLU A 20 36.20 -63.03 -64.56
C GLU A 20 35.75 -64.18 -63.62
N ASN A 21 34.42 -64.33 -63.66
CA ASN A 21 33.52 -65.45 -63.33
C ASN A 21 33.26 -65.77 -61.86
N GLY A 22 32.01 -65.95 -61.41
CA GLY A 22 30.72 -66.07 -62.09
C GLY A 22 29.74 -66.83 -61.19
N GLY A 23 28.44 -66.68 -61.42
CA GLY A 23 27.42 -67.62 -60.91
C GLY A 23 26.54 -67.09 -59.78
N GLY A 24 25.29 -66.78 -60.11
CA GLY A 24 24.27 -66.38 -59.15
C GLY A 24 23.50 -67.52 -58.48
N ARG A 25 22.78 -67.17 -57.41
CA ARG A 25 21.47 -67.75 -57.04
C ARG A 25 20.83 -66.88 -55.95
N ALA A 26 19.62 -66.40 -56.21
CA ALA A 26 18.77 -65.75 -55.24
C ALA A 26 17.68 -66.74 -54.77
N LYS A 27 17.57 -66.92 -53.45
CA LYS A 27 16.33 -66.86 -52.64
C LYS A 27 16.46 -67.70 -51.37
N GLU A 28 16.40 -67.03 -50.22
CA GLU A 28 15.59 -67.41 -49.06
C GLU A 28 15.42 -66.14 -48.19
N ARG A 29 14.17 -65.72 -47.98
CA ARG A 29 13.81 -64.57 -47.13
C ARG A 29 13.65 -65.08 -45.69
N GLU A 30 14.58 -64.70 -44.83
CA GLU A 30 14.55 -64.96 -43.38
C GLU A 30 13.68 -63.91 -42.63
N PRO A 31 12.82 -64.30 -41.66
CA PRO A 31 11.89 -63.41 -40.94
C PRO A 31 12.51 -62.63 -39.75
N ASN A 32 13.83 -62.68 -39.57
CA ASN A 32 14.52 -62.07 -38.43
C ASN A 32 14.66 -60.54 -38.53
N TRP A 33 14.70 -59.98 -39.74
CA TRP A 33 14.84 -58.54 -39.92
C TRP A 33 13.55 -57.78 -39.59
N GLU A 34 12.38 -58.38 -39.80
CA GLU A 34 11.07 -57.75 -39.51
C GLU A 34 10.88 -57.58 -38.00
N ARG A 35 11.24 -58.60 -37.21
CA ARG A 35 11.18 -58.53 -35.75
C ARG A 35 12.20 -57.54 -35.20
N ALA A 36 13.42 -57.53 -35.73
CA ALA A 36 14.45 -56.56 -35.33
C ALA A 36 14.09 -55.12 -35.74
N ALA A 37 13.42 -54.93 -36.89
CA ALA A 37 12.92 -53.63 -37.32
C ALA A 37 11.77 -53.14 -36.43
N LEU A 38 10.81 -54.01 -36.11
CA LEU A 38 9.70 -53.71 -35.20
C LEU A 38 10.21 -53.40 -33.78
N GLU A 39 11.19 -54.16 -33.28
CA GLU A 39 11.82 -53.90 -31.98
C GLU A 39 12.58 -52.56 -31.97
N ARG A 40 13.31 -52.23 -33.03
CA ARG A 40 13.98 -50.92 -33.16
C ARG A 40 13.00 -49.76 -33.23
N ILE A 41 11.88 -49.91 -33.94
CA ILE A 41 10.83 -48.88 -34.01
C ILE A 41 10.15 -48.73 -32.64
N ALA A 42 9.85 -49.84 -31.95
CA ALA A 42 9.26 -49.83 -30.62
C ALA A 42 10.19 -49.21 -29.57
N LEU A 43 11.47 -49.56 -29.57
CA LEU A 43 12.47 -48.98 -28.66
C LEU A 43 12.79 -47.51 -29.01
N ALA A 44 12.80 -47.14 -30.29
CA ALA A 44 12.92 -45.75 -30.73
C ALA A 44 11.74 -44.91 -30.23
N ALA A 45 10.51 -45.42 -30.33
CA ALA A 45 9.31 -44.75 -29.81
C ALA A 45 9.34 -44.59 -28.27
N ILE A 46 9.85 -45.59 -27.53
CA ILE A 46 10.02 -45.49 -26.07
C ILE A 46 11.10 -44.45 -25.71
N ASN A 47 12.20 -44.39 -26.46
CA ASN A 47 13.25 -43.40 -26.25
C ASN A 47 12.78 -41.98 -26.55
N GLU A 48 11.99 -41.79 -27.61
CA GLU A 48 11.36 -40.51 -27.95
C GLU A 48 10.37 -40.08 -26.86
N GLN A 49 9.53 -40.99 -26.36
CA GLN A 49 8.65 -40.69 -25.23
C GLN A 49 9.42 -40.33 -23.95
N ARG A 50 10.53 -40.99 -23.64
CA ARG A 50 11.39 -40.65 -22.49
C ARG A 50 12.03 -39.27 -22.68
N ALA A 51 12.51 -38.96 -23.88
CA ALA A 51 13.07 -37.66 -24.22
C ALA A 51 12.01 -36.55 -24.12
N ALA A 52 10.81 -36.76 -24.67
CA ALA A 52 9.70 -35.82 -24.58
C ALA A 52 9.26 -35.56 -23.14
N ARG A 53 9.20 -36.61 -22.29
CA ARG A 53 8.94 -36.44 -20.85
C ARG A 53 10.02 -35.63 -20.15
N ARG A 54 11.30 -35.90 -20.42
CA ARG A 54 12.44 -35.16 -19.87
C ARG A 54 12.43 -33.69 -20.29
N TRP A 55 12.14 -33.41 -21.56
CA TRP A 55 12.01 -32.05 -22.07
C TRP A 55 10.82 -31.30 -21.48
N LYS A 56 9.66 -31.96 -21.32
CA LYS A 56 8.51 -31.37 -20.63
C LYS A 56 8.80 -31.05 -19.16
N ILE A 57 9.53 -31.93 -18.47
CA ILE A 57 9.98 -31.70 -17.09
C ILE A 57 11.00 -30.55 -17.06
N PHE A 58 11.97 -30.54 -17.97
CA PHE A 58 12.95 -29.46 -18.09
C PHE A 58 12.28 -28.11 -18.33
N PHE A 59 11.36 -28.00 -19.29
CA PHE A 59 10.65 -26.74 -19.54
C PHE A 59 9.76 -26.31 -18.37
N ARG A 60 9.18 -27.26 -17.61
CA ARG A 60 8.45 -26.94 -16.36
C ARG A 60 9.38 -26.36 -15.30
N PHE A 61 10.55 -26.95 -15.09
CA PHE A 61 11.54 -26.42 -14.14
C PHE A 61 12.18 -25.12 -14.62
N ALA A 62 12.44 -24.97 -15.91
CA ALA A 62 12.92 -23.72 -16.50
C ALA A 62 11.89 -22.60 -16.35
N PHE A 63 10.60 -22.89 -16.61
CA PHE A 63 9.51 -21.95 -16.36
C PHE A 63 9.42 -21.59 -14.87
N LEU A 64 9.52 -22.57 -13.97
CA LEU A 64 9.48 -22.33 -12.53
C LEU A 64 10.70 -21.53 -12.04
N ALA A 65 11.88 -21.75 -12.62
CA ALA A 65 13.09 -20.96 -12.35
C ALA A 65 12.97 -19.52 -12.87
N VAL A 66 12.41 -19.31 -14.07
CA VAL A 66 12.11 -17.98 -14.59
C VAL A 66 11.06 -17.29 -13.72
N LEU A 67 10.02 -18.01 -13.29
CA LEU A 67 9.00 -17.47 -12.39
C LEU A 67 9.59 -17.10 -11.04
N LEU A 68 10.47 -17.92 -10.47
CA LEU A 68 11.20 -17.60 -9.25
C LEU A 68 12.15 -16.41 -9.45
N LEU A 69 12.81 -16.27 -10.61
CA LEU A 69 13.65 -15.11 -10.93
C LEU A 69 12.83 -13.83 -11.11
N VAL A 70 11.66 -13.91 -11.75
CA VAL A 70 10.73 -12.78 -11.87
C VAL A 70 10.20 -12.40 -10.50
N VAL A 71 9.79 -13.39 -9.69
CA VAL A 71 9.35 -13.17 -8.31
C VAL A 71 10.48 -12.59 -7.47
N TRP A 72 11.71 -13.09 -7.59
CA TRP A 72 12.89 -12.55 -6.91
C TRP A 72 13.22 -11.13 -7.36
N GLY A 73 13.15 -10.82 -8.66
CA GLY A 73 13.31 -9.46 -9.18
C GLY A 73 12.18 -8.50 -8.78
N LEU A 74 10.97 -9.03 -8.55
CA LEU A 74 9.86 -8.27 -7.94
C LEU A 74 10.06 -8.07 -6.43
N PHE A 75 10.78 -8.97 -5.75
CA PHE A 75 11.13 -8.86 -4.33
C PHE A 75 12.36 -7.98 -4.07
N ASP A 76 13.30 -7.88 -5.01
CA ASP A 76 14.51 -7.03 -4.91
C ASP A 76 14.22 -5.54 -5.14
N PHE A 77 12.94 -5.16 -5.31
CA PHE A 77 12.52 -3.76 -5.53
C PHE A 77 11.60 -3.21 -4.43
N SER A 78 11.69 -3.72 -3.20
CA SER A 78 10.92 -3.19 -2.06
C SER A 78 11.70 -3.16 -0.76
N GLY A 79 13.00 -2.93 -0.87
CA GLY A 79 13.91 -2.78 0.26
C GLY A 79 14.99 -1.77 -0.04
N ASP A 80 14.64 -0.68 -0.71
CA ASP A 80 15.49 0.50 -0.75
C ASP A 80 15.51 1.06 0.68
N LYS A 81 16.34 0.44 1.53
CA LYS A 81 16.99 1.16 2.61
C LYS A 81 17.87 2.18 1.89
N VAL A 82 17.25 3.26 1.46
CA VAL A 82 17.93 4.43 0.94
C VAL A 82 18.59 5.08 2.15
N SER A 83 19.70 4.48 2.57
CA SER A 83 20.79 5.23 3.16
C SER A 83 21.39 6.06 2.03
N THR A 84 20.67 7.10 1.62
CA THR A 84 21.32 8.28 1.05
C THR A 84 22.07 8.88 2.22
N GLY A 85 23.36 8.57 2.35
CA GLY A 85 24.26 9.25 3.29
C GLY A 85 24.45 10.75 2.97
N GLY A 86 23.52 11.35 2.22
CA GLY A 86 23.48 12.72 1.80
C GLY A 86 22.32 13.48 2.45
N ARG A 87 22.46 14.81 2.46
CA ARG A 87 21.44 15.74 2.96
C ARG A 87 20.15 15.59 2.15
N HIS A 88 19.03 15.38 2.82
CA HIS A 88 17.74 15.17 2.17
C HIS A 88 16.58 15.77 2.99
N THR A 89 15.41 15.85 2.35
CA THR A 89 14.13 16.13 3.02
C THR A 89 13.45 14.80 3.31
N ALA A 90 13.08 14.56 4.57
CA ALA A 90 12.29 13.38 4.92
C ALA A 90 10.81 13.61 4.62
N LEU A 91 10.14 12.62 4.04
CA LEU A 91 8.70 12.63 3.78
C LEU A 91 8.03 11.53 4.59
N VAL A 92 6.99 11.88 5.33
CA VAL A 92 6.07 10.95 5.98
C VAL A 92 4.67 11.22 5.46
N SER A 93 3.94 10.18 5.08
CA SER A 93 2.58 10.30 4.55
C SER A 93 1.55 9.87 5.58
N LEU A 94 0.54 10.71 5.81
CA LEU A 94 -0.67 10.40 6.54
C LEU A 94 -1.82 10.42 5.53
N ASP A 95 -2.18 9.23 5.03
CA ASP A 95 -3.16 9.03 3.98
C ASP A 95 -4.36 8.22 4.50
N GLY A 96 -5.58 8.71 4.24
CA GLY A 96 -6.83 8.04 4.60
C GLY A 96 -7.33 8.32 6.02
N GLU A 97 -8.23 7.47 6.50
CA GLU A 97 -8.84 7.59 7.83
C GLU A 97 -7.82 7.31 8.95
N ILE A 98 -7.75 8.20 9.92
CA ILE A 98 -6.90 8.09 11.12
C ILE A 98 -7.59 7.14 12.11
N SER A 99 -7.07 5.91 12.24
CA SER A 99 -7.58 4.92 13.18
C SER A 99 -6.45 4.01 13.65
N SER A 100 -6.66 3.26 14.74
CA SER A 100 -5.67 2.32 15.28
C SER A 100 -5.41 1.11 14.36
N ASP A 101 -6.28 0.84 13.41
CA ASP A 101 -6.24 -0.31 12.50
C ASP A 101 -5.88 0.06 11.06
N THR A 102 -5.50 1.32 10.81
CA THR A 102 -5.02 1.81 9.51
C THR A 102 -3.54 2.21 9.59
N ASN A 103 -2.88 2.37 8.45
CA ASN A 103 -1.49 2.86 8.40
C ASN A 103 -1.38 4.36 8.76
N ALA A 104 -2.50 5.05 8.94
CA ALA A 104 -2.57 6.39 9.51
C ALA A 104 -2.76 6.35 11.04
N SER A 105 -2.43 5.22 11.68
CA SER A 105 -2.40 5.08 13.13
C SER A 105 -1.31 5.94 13.76
N ALA A 106 -1.50 6.30 15.03
CA ALA A 106 -0.48 7.02 15.78
C ALA A 106 0.80 6.20 15.95
N GLU A 107 0.72 4.87 16.01
CA GLU A 107 1.90 4.01 16.13
C GLU A 107 2.78 4.12 14.87
N ASP A 108 2.19 3.96 13.69
CA ASP A 108 2.92 3.99 12.42
C ASP A 108 3.43 5.40 12.09
N ILE A 109 2.58 6.42 12.26
CA ILE A 109 2.94 7.81 11.97
C ILE A 109 4.03 8.29 12.93
N ASN A 110 3.93 7.99 14.23
CA ASN A 110 4.95 8.39 15.20
C ASN A 110 6.26 7.66 14.95
N THR A 111 6.22 6.36 14.62
CA THR A 111 7.42 5.59 14.28
C THR A 111 8.11 6.18 13.03
N ALA A 112 7.36 6.52 12.00
CA ALA A 112 7.88 7.16 10.79
C ALA A 112 8.52 8.52 11.11
N LEU A 113 7.84 9.34 11.92
CA LEU A 113 8.35 10.65 12.34
C LEU A 113 9.61 10.52 13.20
N ASP A 114 9.64 9.63 14.20
CA ASP A 114 10.82 9.37 15.03
C ASP A 114 12.02 9.00 14.14
N ASN A 115 11.84 8.07 13.20
CA ASN A 115 12.91 7.67 12.28
C ASN A 115 13.40 8.83 11.39
N ALA A 116 12.49 9.63 10.84
CA ALA A 116 12.82 10.80 10.03
C ALA A 116 13.59 11.86 10.83
N PHE A 117 13.19 12.11 12.07
CA PHE A 117 13.85 13.08 12.93
C PHE A 117 15.19 12.59 13.49
N ASP A 118 15.34 11.29 13.73
CA ASP A 118 16.57 10.69 14.26
C ASP A 118 17.66 10.54 13.17
N ASP A 119 17.31 10.56 11.87
CA ASP A 119 18.27 10.43 10.77
C ASP A 119 19.16 11.69 10.58
N ASP A 120 20.48 11.55 10.68
CA ASP A 120 21.46 12.64 10.56
C ASP A 120 21.46 13.34 9.18
N GLY A 121 21.02 12.66 8.12
CA GLY A 121 20.89 13.21 6.77
C GLY A 121 19.67 14.11 6.59
N THR A 122 18.67 14.00 7.48
CA THR A 122 17.43 14.77 7.38
C THR A 122 17.66 16.24 7.75
N VAL A 123 17.43 17.12 6.77
CA VAL A 123 17.51 18.59 6.93
C VAL A 123 16.18 19.18 7.42
N GLY A 124 15.07 18.55 7.05
CA GLY A 124 13.71 18.94 7.44
C GLY A 124 12.72 17.83 7.09
N VAL A 125 11.55 17.88 7.73
CA VAL A 125 10.52 16.85 7.62
C VAL A 125 9.29 17.45 6.94
N ILE A 126 8.78 16.78 5.91
CA ILE A 126 7.47 17.03 5.33
C ILE A 126 6.52 15.93 5.84
N LEU A 127 5.45 16.33 6.51
CA LEU A 127 4.29 15.48 6.77
C LEU A 127 3.24 15.77 5.69
N ARG A 128 3.13 14.88 4.70
CA ARG A 128 2.09 14.98 3.67
C ARG A 128 0.78 14.43 4.23
N ILE A 129 -0.27 15.23 4.23
CA ILE A 129 -1.58 14.82 4.75
C ILE A 129 -2.60 14.79 3.60
N ASN A 130 -3.22 13.63 3.41
CA ASN A 130 -4.41 13.46 2.58
C ASN A 130 -5.46 12.63 3.34
N SER A 131 -6.18 13.28 4.26
CA SER A 131 -7.04 12.62 5.24
C SER A 131 -8.33 13.38 5.52
N PRO A 132 -9.48 12.68 5.58
CA PRO A 132 -10.75 13.25 6.04
C PRO A 132 -10.82 13.42 7.57
N GLY A 133 -9.83 12.90 8.32
CA GLY A 133 -9.84 12.83 9.77
C GLY A 133 -9.98 11.40 10.27
N GLY A 134 -10.62 11.24 11.43
CA GLY A 134 -10.78 9.95 12.11
C GLY A 134 -10.77 10.12 13.62
N SER A 135 -10.16 9.16 14.33
CA SER A 135 -10.15 9.10 15.79
C SER A 135 -9.48 10.34 16.42
N PRO A 136 -10.19 11.06 17.32
CA PRO A 136 -9.60 12.20 18.04
C PRO A 136 -8.45 11.77 18.97
N VAL A 137 -8.48 10.52 19.45
CA VAL A 137 -7.42 9.96 20.30
C VAL A 137 -6.14 9.79 19.50
N GLN A 138 -6.21 9.15 18.34
CA GLN A 138 -5.06 8.91 17.47
C GLN A 138 -4.47 10.25 16.99
N ALA A 139 -5.31 11.16 16.50
CA ALA A 139 -4.88 12.50 16.07
C ALA A 139 -4.22 13.29 17.21
N GLY A 140 -4.77 13.21 18.43
CA GLY A 140 -4.18 13.84 19.62
C GLY A 140 -2.83 13.26 20.02
N ILE A 141 -2.61 11.95 19.87
CA ILE A 141 -1.32 11.31 20.12
C ILE A 141 -0.27 11.82 19.12
N ILE A 142 -0.61 11.83 17.81
CA ILE A 142 0.30 12.31 16.76
C ILE A 142 0.62 13.81 16.97
N ASN A 143 -0.38 14.64 17.29
CA ASN A 143 -0.17 16.08 17.55
C ASN A 143 0.85 16.32 18.69
N ARG A 144 0.71 15.60 19.82
CA ARG A 144 1.65 15.71 20.94
C ARG A 144 3.05 15.24 20.56
N GLU A 145 3.13 14.20 19.74
CA GLU A 145 4.40 13.65 19.28
C GLU A 145 5.15 14.61 18.35
N ILE A 146 4.46 15.21 17.38
CA ILE A 146 5.02 16.27 16.54
C ILE A 146 5.58 17.41 17.40
N ARG A 147 4.85 17.85 18.43
CA ARG A 147 5.33 18.89 19.36
C ARG A 147 6.58 18.45 20.12
N ARG A 148 6.62 17.21 20.60
CA ARG A 148 7.79 16.63 21.27
C ARG A 148 9.01 16.60 20.35
N LEU A 149 8.85 16.12 19.12
CA LEU A 149 9.91 16.00 18.13
C LEU A 149 10.46 17.36 17.69
N ARG A 150 9.59 18.34 17.43
CA ARG A 150 10.00 19.73 17.15
C ARG A 150 10.80 20.35 18.30
N ALA A 151 10.42 20.06 19.55
CA ALA A 151 11.17 20.52 20.71
C ALA A 151 12.52 19.79 20.87
N LYS A 152 12.57 18.49 20.57
CA LYS A 152 13.80 17.67 20.61
C LYS A 152 14.78 18.06 19.49
N TYR A 153 14.28 18.43 18.32
CA TYR A 153 15.06 18.72 17.11
C TYR A 153 14.77 20.12 16.54
N PRO A 154 15.13 21.20 17.25
CA PRO A 154 14.77 22.56 16.85
C PRO A 154 15.41 23.02 15.53
N SER A 155 16.43 22.32 15.03
CA SER A 155 17.09 22.61 13.75
C SER A 155 16.45 21.91 12.55
N LYS A 156 15.55 20.94 12.76
CA LYS A 156 14.84 20.20 11.70
C LYS A 156 13.39 20.66 11.66
N PRO A 157 13.01 21.60 10.78
CA PRO A 157 11.63 22.07 10.72
C PRO A 157 10.68 20.95 10.27
N LEU A 158 9.46 20.93 10.81
CA LEU A 158 8.39 20.09 10.30
C LEU A 158 7.33 20.93 9.60
N TYR A 159 7.17 20.69 8.31
CA TYR A 159 6.15 21.33 7.49
C TYR A 159 5.11 20.31 7.08
N VAL A 160 3.85 20.71 7.16
CA VAL A 160 2.76 19.93 6.58
C VAL A 160 2.54 20.39 5.16
N VAL A 161 2.35 19.44 4.25
CA VAL A 161 1.87 19.69 2.89
C VAL A 161 0.55 18.95 2.73
N VAL A 162 -0.51 19.70 2.46
CA VAL A 162 -1.85 19.13 2.24
C VAL A 162 -1.95 18.66 0.80
N GLY A 163 -2.42 17.42 0.61
CA GLY A 163 -2.85 16.90 -0.69
C GLY A 163 -4.25 17.42 -1.04
N ASP A 164 -5.16 16.51 -1.34
CA ASP A 164 -6.55 16.89 -1.66
C ASP A 164 -7.31 17.35 -0.40
N MET A 165 -7.04 16.72 0.76
CA MET A 165 -7.80 16.97 1.98
C MET A 165 -6.95 16.91 3.27
N CYS A 166 -7.18 17.87 4.16
CA CYS A 166 -6.68 17.90 5.54
C CYS A 166 -7.80 18.40 6.45
N ALA A 167 -8.71 17.50 6.79
CA ALA A 167 -9.93 17.80 7.53
C ALA A 167 -9.97 17.10 8.89
N SER A 168 -10.72 17.67 9.84
CA SER A 168 -11.01 17.10 11.16
C SER A 168 -9.73 16.60 11.85
N GLY A 169 -9.64 15.32 12.21
CA GLY A 169 -8.43 14.71 12.79
C GLY A 169 -7.14 14.98 12.00
N GLY A 170 -7.19 15.08 10.68
CA GLY A 170 -6.04 15.44 9.85
C GLY A 170 -5.58 16.88 10.10
N TYR A 171 -6.51 17.82 10.25
CA TYR A 171 -6.19 19.20 10.61
C TYR A 171 -5.75 19.32 12.07
N TYR A 172 -6.30 18.50 12.97
CA TYR A 172 -5.82 18.38 14.35
C TYR A 172 -4.33 18.06 14.37
N VAL A 173 -3.88 17.06 13.59
CA VAL A 173 -2.46 16.73 13.45
C VAL A 173 -1.69 17.91 12.83
N ALA A 174 -2.18 18.46 11.73
CA ALA A 174 -1.51 19.53 11.00
C ALA A 174 -1.22 20.77 11.84
N ALA A 175 -2.11 21.11 12.77
CA ALA A 175 -1.96 22.25 13.66
C ALA A 175 -0.68 22.20 14.53
N ALA A 176 -0.08 21.02 14.73
CA ALA A 176 1.20 20.91 15.46
C ALA A 176 2.45 21.27 14.64
N ALA A 177 2.34 21.50 13.33
CA ALA A 177 3.48 21.79 12.46
C ALA A 177 4.06 23.21 12.65
N ASP A 178 5.28 23.44 12.13
CA ASP A 178 5.85 24.79 12.02
C ASP A 178 5.09 25.64 11.00
N LYS A 179 4.79 25.03 9.85
CA LYS A 179 4.02 25.62 8.74
C LYS A 179 3.16 24.58 8.03
N ILE A 180 2.09 25.04 7.42
CA ILE A 180 1.14 24.26 6.63
C ILE A 180 1.07 24.87 5.23
N TYR A 181 1.36 24.04 4.22
CA TYR A 181 1.29 24.37 2.80
C TYR A 181 0.11 23.66 2.15
N VAL A 182 -0.56 24.34 1.23
CA VAL A 182 -1.79 23.85 0.57
C VAL A 182 -1.75 24.11 -0.93
N ASP A 183 -2.48 23.33 -1.73
CA ASP A 183 -2.93 23.80 -3.04
C ASP A 183 -4.14 24.73 -2.86
N LYS A 184 -4.43 25.60 -3.84
CA LYS A 184 -5.61 26.47 -3.80
C LYS A 184 -6.91 25.71 -3.62
N ALA A 185 -7.01 24.54 -4.25
CA ALA A 185 -8.20 23.69 -4.26
C ALA A 185 -8.21 22.61 -3.15
N SER A 186 -7.14 22.49 -2.34
CA SER A 186 -7.14 21.61 -1.18
C SER A 186 -8.33 21.89 -0.26
N ILE A 187 -8.84 20.87 0.41
CA ILE A 187 -9.92 20.99 1.39
C ILE A 187 -9.33 20.95 2.79
N VAL A 188 -9.52 22.02 3.57
CA VAL A 188 -8.95 22.18 4.91
C VAL A 188 -10.03 22.54 5.92
N GLY A 189 -9.83 22.20 7.18
CA GLY A 189 -10.72 22.59 8.28
C GLY A 189 -11.53 21.42 8.78
N SER A 190 -12.87 21.53 8.76
CA SER A 190 -13.75 20.61 9.48
C SER A 190 -13.36 20.49 10.96
N ILE A 191 -13.07 21.64 11.57
CA ILE A 191 -12.70 21.72 12.99
C ILE A 191 -13.99 21.55 13.80
N GLY A 192 -14.19 20.33 14.28
CA GLY A 192 -15.39 19.91 14.99
C GLY A 192 -15.31 18.43 15.35
N VAL A 193 -16.28 17.97 16.13
CA VAL A 193 -16.41 16.59 16.57
C VAL A 193 -17.86 16.19 16.37
N LEU A 194 -18.08 15.00 15.84
CA LEU A 194 -19.42 14.43 15.67
C LEU A 194 -19.48 13.06 16.33
N MET A 195 -20.70 12.69 16.70
CA MET A 195 -21.09 11.34 17.05
C MET A 195 -22.39 11.08 16.31
N ASP A 196 -22.42 10.05 15.48
CA ASP A 196 -23.53 9.73 14.61
C ASP A 196 -24.06 8.31 14.87
N GLY A 197 -25.29 8.08 14.39
CA GLY A 197 -26.00 6.83 14.57
C GLY A 197 -27.42 6.92 14.03
N PHE A 198 -28.07 5.77 13.87
CA PHE A 198 -29.46 5.67 13.42
C PHE A 198 -30.37 5.16 14.54
N GLY A 199 -31.61 5.64 14.57
CA GLY A 199 -32.67 5.07 15.40
C GLY A 199 -33.66 4.25 14.56
N PHE A 200 -33.98 3.03 15.01
CA PHE A 200 -34.86 2.09 14.30
C PHE A 200 -36.20 1.82 15.01
N THR A 201 -36.44 2.46 16.17
CA THR A 201 -37.63 2.22 17.01
C THR A 201 -38.94 2.30 16.23
N GLY A 202 -39.15 3.36 15.44
CA GLY A 202 -40.38 3.52 14.65
C GLY A 202 -40.57 2.49 13.53
N LEU A 203 -39.49 1.86 13.03
CA LEU A 203 -39.59 0.75 12.09
C LEU A 203 -39.94 -0.56 12.81
N MET A 204 -39.30 -0.79 13.96
CA MET A 204 -39.55 -1.98 14.79
C MET A 204 -41.01 -2.04 15.24
N ASP A 205 -41.58 -0.90 15.67
CA ASP A 205 -42.98 -0.80 16.07
C ASP A 205 -43.94 -1.19 14.94
N LYS A 206 -43.65 -0.76 13.70
CA LYS A 206 -44.46 -1.10 12.52
C LYS A 206 -44.40 -2.59 12.16
N LEU A 207 -43.28 -3.23 12.43
CA LEU A 207 -43.05 -4.65 12.14
C LEU A 207 -43.40 -5.58 13.31
N GLY A 208 -43.82 -5.02 14.46
CA GLY A 208 -44.10 -5.79 15.67
C GLY A 208 -42.83 -6.39 16.31
N ILE A 209 -41.65 -5.84 16.04
CA ILE A 209 -40.39 -6.30 16.60
C ILE A 209 -40.20 -5.66 17.97
N GLN A 210 -40.01 -6.49 19.01
CA GLN A 210 -39.81 -6.00 20.37
C GLN A 210 -38.36 -6.14 20.82
N ARG A 211 -37.78 -5.05 21.29
CA ARG A 211 -36.47 -5.08 21.98
C ARG A 211 -36.62 -5.53 23.42
N ARG A 212 -35.84 -6.51 23.86
CA ARG A 212 -35.81 -7.00 25.25
C ARG A 212 -34.45 -6.75 25.90
N LEU A 213 -34.05 -5.48 26.03
CA LEU A 213 -32.82 -5.12 26.71
C LEU A 213 -32.97 -5.22 28.24
N ARG A 214 -31.96 -5.80 28.88
CA ARG A 214 -31.75 -5.78 30.33
C ARG A 214 -30.30 -5.36 30.58
N THR A 215 -30.10 -4.38 31.45
CA THR A 215 -28.77 -3.84 31.75
C THR A 215 -28.52 -3.82 33.25
N SER A 216 -27.24 -3.92 33.64
CA SER A 216 -26.81 -3.78 35.03
C SER A 216 -26.71 -2.32 35.49
N GLY A 217 -26.86 -1.35 34.59
CA GLY A 217 -26.82 0.08 34.88
C GLY A 217 -27.72 0.86 33.94
N GLU A 218 -28.26 1.98 34.43
CA GLU A 218 -29.26 2.80 33.74
C GLU A 218 -28.76 3.26 32.36
N ASN A 219 -27.51 3.72 32.28
CA ASN A 219 -26.91 4.23 31.04
C ASN A 219 -26.21 3.15 30.19
N LYS A 220 -26.29 1.85 30.53
CA LYS A 220 -25.58 0.82 29.74
C LYS A 220 -26.25 0.50 28.40
N GLY A 221 -27.46 1.04 28.18
CA GLY A 221 -28.13 1.09 26.87
C GLY A 221 -27.93 2.40 26.12
N PHE A 222 -26.98 3.24 26.54
CA PHE A 222 -26.67 4.52 25.91
C PHE A 222 -26.34 4.34 24.42
N TYR A 223 -26.98 5.16 23.56
CA TYR A 223 -26.87 5.08 22.10
C TYR A 223 -27.20 3.73 21.46
N ASP A 224 -28.03 2.92 22.10
CA ASP A 224 -28.56 1.77 21.40
C ASP A 224 -29.54 2.20 20.28
N PRO A 225 -29.31 1.79 19.03
CA PRO A 225 -30.11 2.23 17.88
C PRO A 225 -31.52 1.64 17.86
N PHE A 226 -31.83 0.69 18.75
CA PHE A 226 -33.11 0.00 18.87
C PHE A 226 -33.92 0.46 20.08
N SER A 227 -33.44 1.48 20.79
CA SER A 227 -34.08 2.11 21.94
C SER A 227 -34.38 3.59 21.67
N PRO A 228 -35.42 4.16 22.29
CA PRO A 228 -35.65 5.60 22.23
C PRO A 228 -34.50 6.35 22.91
N ASP A 229 -34.13 7.48 22.34
CA ASP A 229 -33.22 8.40 23.01
C ASP A 229 -33.94 9.17 24.13
N THR A 230 -33.19 9.78 25.04
CA THR A 230 -33.75 10.60 26.13
C THR A 230 -33.04 11.95 26.25
N PRO A 231 -33.71 13.01 26.74
CA PRO A 231 -33.07 14.31 26.92
C PRO A 231 -31.82 14.28 27.81
N ALA A 232 -31.76 13.36 28.77
CA ALA A 232 -30.59 13.18 29.63
C ALA A 232 -29.41 12.54 28.88
N MET A 233 -29.71 11.63 27.94
CA MET A 233 -28.70 11.01 27.08
C MET A 233 -28.14 12.03 26.09
N ASP A 234 -29.01 12.80 25.44
CA ASP A 234 -28.63 13.90 24.55
C ASP A 234 -27.75 14.94 25.26
N ALA A 235 -28.13 15.36 26.47
CA ALA A 235 -27.35 16.32 27.24
C ALA A 235 -25.97 15.78 27.63
N HIS A 236 -25.88 14.50 27.99
CA HIS A 236 -24.60 13.86 28.32
C HIS A 236 -23.68 13.76 27.11
N ALA A 237 -24.24 13.37 25.97
CA ALA A 237 -23.55 13.30 24.70
C ALA A 237 -23.02 14.67 24.24
N GLN A 238 -23.86 15.69 24.29
CA GLN A 238 -23.48 17.04 23.90
C GLN A 238 -22.34 17.55 24.78
N ALA A 239 -22.42 17.35 26.10
CA ALA A 239 -21.35 17.74 27.01
C ALA A 239 -20.02 17.03 26.69
N MET A 240 -20.07 15.74 26.31
CA MET A 240 -18.89 14.99 25.89
C MET A 240 -18.30 15.54 24.59
N LEU A 241 -19.15 15.82 23.58
CA LEU A 241 -18.73 16.40 22.31
C LEU A 241 -18.12 17.80 22.52
N ASP A 242 -18.72 18.64 23.35
CA ASP A 242 -18.22 19.97 23.69
C ASP A 242 -16.83 19.91 24.34
N GLN A 243 -16.61 18.94 25.23
CA GLN A 243 -15.31 18.72 25.86
C GLN A 243 -14.23 18.32 24.85
N ILE A 244 -14.54 17.40 23.93
CA ILE A 244 -13.58 16.95 22.91
C ILE A 244 -13.34 18.07 21.89
N HIS A 245 -14.38 18.81 21.52
CA HIS A 245 -14.28 19.94 20.61
C HIS A 245 -13.42 21.04 21.21
N GLN A 246 -13.55 21.35 22.50
CA GLN A 246 -12.70 22.33 23.17
C GLN A 246 -11.22 21.93 23.11
N GLN A 247 -10.88 20.65 23.27
CA GLN A 247 -9.50 20.17 23.12
C GLN A 247 -8.97 20.39 21.71
N PHE A 248 -9.80 20.25 20.68
CA PHE A 248 -9.43 20.51 19.30
C PHE A 248 -9.21 22.03 19.07
N ILE A 249 -10.13 22.86 19.55
CA ILE A 249 -9.99 24.33 19.52
C ILE A 249 -8.66 24.75 20.15
N ASP A 250 -8.33 24.19 21.33
CA ASP A 250 -7.10 24.52 22.04
C ASP A 250 -5.85 24.08 21.26
N ALA A 251 -5.86 22.90 20.65
CA ALA A 251 -4.76 22.42 19.80
C ALA A 251 -4.53 23.34 18.59
N VAL A 252 -5.61 23.79 17.93
CA VAL A 252 -5.56 24.73 16.79
C VAL A 252 -5.05 26.09 17.24
N ARG A 253 -5.61 26.67 18.30
CA ARG A 253 -5.17 27.96 18.86
C ARG A 253 -3.69 27.93 19.26
N GLN A 254 -3.27 26.86 19.94
CA GLN A 254 -1.88 26.70 20.34
C GLN A 254 -0.93 26.54 19.15
N GLY A 255 -1.37 25.86 18.09
CA GLY A 255 -0.59 25.62 16.88
C GLY A 255 -0.45 26.85 15.98
N ARG A 256 -1.58 27.48 15.65
CA ARG A 256 -1.66 28.62 14.74
C ARG A 256 -1.29 29.94 15.40
N GLY A 257 -1.56 30.08 16.71
CA GLY A 257 -1.25 31.28 17.48
C GLY A 257 -1.79 32.55 16.83
N LYS A 258 -0.95 33.59 16.73
CA LYS A 258 -1.32 34.88 16.14
C LYS A 258 -1.66 34.83 14.64
N ARG A 259 -1.33 33.72 13.95
CA ARG A 259 -1.65 33.56 12.53
C ARG A 259 -3.14 33.32 12.32
N LEU A 260 -3.82 32.72 13.30
CA LEU A 260 -5.24 32.40 13.20
C LEU A 260 -6.09 33.67 13.25
N HIS A 261 -6.97 33.84 12.27
CA HIS A 261 -7.95 34.91 12.24
C HIS A 261 -9.33 34.36 12.62
N GLU A 262 -9.59 34.25 13.93
CA GLU A 262 -10.83 33.66 14.45
C GLU A 262 -12.08 34.38 13.92
N THR A 263 -12.98 33.60 13.32
CA THR A 263 -14.33 33.99 12.95
C THR A 263 -15.32 33.09 13.69
N PRO A 264 -16.60 33.47 13.80
CA PRO A 264 -17.63 32.62 14.42
C PRO A 264 -17.76 31.23 13.79
N GLU A 265 -17.28 31.04 12.56
CA GLU A 265 -17.45 29.83 11.75
C GLU A 265 -16.21 28.91 11.76
N ILE A 266 -15.05 29.37 12.23
CA ILE A 266 -13.80 28.58 12.13
C ILE A 266 -13.89 27.24 12.86
N PHE A 267 -14.62 27.21 13.97
CA PHE A 267 -14.82 26.02 14.82
C PHE A 267 -16.22 25.42 14.66
N SER A 268 -16.92 25.69 13.55
CA SER A 268 -18.28 25.17 13.34
C SER A 268 -18.31 23.81 12.62
N GLY A 269 -17.15 23.23 12.30
CA GLY A 269 -17.04 22.03 11.46
C GLY A 269 -17.09 22.29 9.95
N LEU A 270 -17.06 23.54 9.49
CA LEU A 270 -17.04 23.86 8.06
C LEU A 270 -15.69 23.55 7.39
N PHE A 271 -15.75 23.25 6.11
CA PHE A 271 -14.59 23.15 5.22
C PHE A 271 -14.27 24.50 4.59
N TRP A 272 -12.99 24.67 4.28
CA TRP A 272 -12.45 25.82 3.58
C TRP A 272 -11.58 25.34 2.42
N THR A 273 -11.60 26.06 1.31
CA THR A 273 -10.60 25.84 0.25
C THR A 273 -9.21 26.23 0.76
N GLY A 274 -8.16 25.69 0.15
CA GLY A 274 -6.79 26.05 0.50
C GLY A 274 -6.54 27.54 0.35
N GLU A 275 -7.09 28.17 -0.70
CA GLU A 275 -7.04 29.64 -0.87
C GLU A 275 -7.65 30.38 0.33
N LYS A 276 -8.87 29.98 0.75
CA LYS A 276 -9.52 30.60 1.91
C LYS A 276 -8.80 30.28 3.22
N SER A 277 -8.21 29.10 3.34
CA SER A 277 -7.50 28.66 4.54
C SER A 277 -6.25 29.51 4.83
N VAL A 278 -5.57 30.01 3.79
CA VAL A 278 -4.44 30.95 3.94
C VAL A 278 -4.95 32.30 4.44
N GLU A 279 -6.06 32.83 3.91
CA GLU A 279 -6.66 34.08 4.39
C GLU A 279 -7.11 34.02 5.85
N LEU A 280 -7.62 32.87 6.29
CA LEU A 280 -8.07 32.63 7.67
C LEU A 280 -6.91 32.28 8.62
N GLY A 281 -5.70 32.10 8.08
CA GLY A 281 -4.53 31.67 8.85
C GLY A 281 -4.57 30.22 9.32
N LEU A 282 -5.47 29.41 8.74
CA LEU A 282 -5.50 27.96 8.92
C LEU A 282 -4.34 27.27 8.20
N ALA A 283 -3.87 27.85 7.09
CA ALA A 283 -2.63 27.48 6.40
C ALA A 283 -1.68 28.69 6.33
N ASP A 284 -0.42 28.46 5.96
CA ASP A 284 0.63 29.49 5.93
C ASP A 284 0.96 29.96 4.51
N ALA A 285 0.94 29.07 3.53
CA ALA A 285 1.30 29.39 2.15
C ALA A 285 0.79 28.34 1.16
N PHE A 286 0.93 28.64 -0.14
CA PHE A 286 0.70 27.67 -1.20
C PHE A 286 1.97 26.86 -1.50
N GLY A 287 1.81 25.58 -1.83
CA GLY A 287 2.91 24.73 -2.27
C GLY A 287 2.61 23.24 -2.18
N ASP A 288 3.38 22.47 -2.94
CA ASP A 288 3.42 21.01 -2.89
C ASP A 288 4.71 20.51 -2.22
N ALA A 289 4.88 19.18 -2.11
CA ALA A 289 6.02 18.58 -1.43
C ALA A 289 7.35 18.91 -2.14
N ASP A 290 7.35 18.95 -3.47
CA ASP A 290 8.55 19.23 -4.26
C ASP A 290 8.98 20.70 -4.10
N TYR A 291 8.03 21.64 -4.12
CA TYR A 291 8.26 23.04 -3.84
C TYR A 291 8.81 23.25 -2.43
N VAL A 292 8.21 22.61 -1.42
CA VAL A 292 8.68 22.75 -0.03
C VAL A 292 10.09 22.18 0.12
N ALA A 293 10.38 21.00 -0.42
CA ALA A 293 11.70 20.38 -0.36
C ALA A 293 12.77 21.23 -1.08
N ARG A 294 12.50 21.63 -2.33
CA ARG A 294 13.43 22.38 -3.18
C ARG A 294 13.63 23.82 -2.71
N ASP A 295 12.53 24.55 -2.49
CA ASP A 295 12.56 26.01 -2.35
C ASP A 295 12.48 26.48 -0.91
N VAL A 296 11.90 25.71 0.01
CA VAL A 296 11.77 26.09 1.42
C VAL A 296 12.86 25.44 2.27
N ILE A 297 12.99 24.10 2.22
CA ILE A 297 13.97 23.33 3.01
C ILE A 297 15.37 23.39 2.36
N LYS A 298 15.44 23.62 1.03
CA LYS A 298 16.68 23.63 0.24
C LYS A 298 17.40 22.27 0.22
N ALA A 299 16.62 21.20 0.23
CA ALA A 299 17.08 19.82 0.05
C ALA A 299 16.07 19.11 -0.87
N PRO A 300 16.26 19.16 -2.21
CA PRO A 300 15.28 18.67 -3.17
C PRO A 300 15.16 17.13 -3.19
N ASP A 301 16.18 16.41 -2.72
CA ASP A 301 16.14 14.96 -2.61
C ASP A 301 15.18 14.57 -1.48
N ILE A 302 14.09 13.90 -1.82
CA ILE A 302 13.07 13.44 -0.87
C ILE A 302 13.28 11.95 -0.58
N VAL A 303 13.36 11.60 0.69
CA VAL A 303 13.41 10.20 1.17
C VAL A 303 12.12 9.89 1.92
N ASP A 304 11.44 8.82 1.53
CA ASP A 304 10.15 8.41 2.10
C ASP A 304 10.33 7.49 3.32
N TYR A 305 9.97 8.00 4.49
CA TYR A 305 10.02 7.31 5.80
C TYR A 305 8.68 6.69 6.19
N THR A 306 7.65 6.79 5.35
CA THR A 306 6.32 6.26 5.64
C THR A 306 6.41 4.75 5.94
N VAL A 307 5.84 4.33 7.08
CA VAL A 307 5.74 2.89 7.40
C VAL A 307 4.87 2.23 6.33
N LYS A 308 5.46 1.28 5.61
CA LYS A 308 4.78 0.50 4.56
C LYS A 308 4.39 -0.85 5.13
N GLU A 309 3.14 -1.24 4.90
CA GLU A 309 2.71 -2.61 5.13
C GLU A 309 3.65 -3.59 4.42
N SER A 310 3.92 -4.71 5.10
CA SER A 310 4.58 -5.85 4.49
C SER A 310 3.80 -6.29 3.23
N LEU A 311 4.51 -6.69 2.18
CA LEU A 311 3.87 -7.10 0.92
C LEU A 311 2.89 -8.27 1.12
N SER A 312 3.15 -9.14 2.10
CA SER A 312 2.25 -10.22 2.51
C SER A 312 0.89 -9.71 2.97
N ASP A 313 0.86 -8.64 3.76
CA ASP A 313 -0.40 -8.10 4.30
C ASP A 313 -1.24 -7.44 3.21
N ARG A 314 -0.58 -6.71 2.29
CA ARG A 314 -1.25 -6.13 1.12
C ARG A 314 -1.86 -7.19 0.20
N VAL A 315 -1.13 -8.28 -0.06
CA VAL A 315 -1.64 -9.40 -0.87
C VAL A 315 -2.79 -10.10 -0.16
N ALA A 316 -2.65 -10.39 1.14
CA ALA A 316 -3.69 -11.04 1.93
C ALA A 316 -4.98 -10.22 1.98
N ARG A 317 -4.89 -8.90 2.19
CA ARG A 317 -6.06 -8.01 2.20
C ARG A 317 -6.72 -7.90 0.84
N LYS A 318 -5.95 -7.70 -0.24
CA LYS A 318 -6.51 -7.63 -1.60
C LYS A 318 -7.16 -8.94 -2.02
N PHE A 319 -6.54 -10.08 -1.66
CA PHE A 319 -7.12 -11.39 -1.91
C PHE A 319 -8.39 -11.61 -1.07
N GLY A 320 -8.36 -11.27 0.22
CA GLY A 320 -9.51 -11.33 1.11
C GLY A 320 -10.68 -10.48 0.62
N ALA A 321 -10.42 -9.24 0.18
CA ALA A 321 -11.43 -8.36 -0.40
C ALA A 321 -12.03 -8.95 -1.68
N ALA A 322 -11.20 -9.46 -2.61
CA ALA A 322 -11.68 -10.08 -3.84
C ALA A 322 -12.53 -11.34 -3.59
N VAL A 323 -12.13 -12.19 -2.63
CA VAL A 323 -12.90 -13.37 -2.23
C VAL A 323 -14.22 -12.96 -1.54
N GLY A 324 -14.19 -11.93 -0.69
CA GLY A 324 -15.36 -11.37 -0.04
C GLY A 324 -16.38 -10.82 -1.05
N ASP A 325 -15.92 -10.01 -2.02
CA ASP A 325 -16.74 -9.50 -3.11
C ASP A 325 -17.36 -10.63 -3.94
N ALA A 326 -16.57 -11.65 -4.29
CA ALA A 326 -17.06 -12.80 -5.04
C ALA A 326 -18.13 -13.59 -4.26
N ALA A 327 -17.93 -13.78 -2.95
CA ALA A 327 -18.90 -14.45 -2.07
C ALA A 327 -20.21 -13.64 -1.96
N MET A 328 -20.11 -12.32 -1.78
CA MET A 328 -21.27 -11.43 -1.75
C MET A 328 -22.02 -11.43 -3.09
N HIS A 329 -21.31 -11.40 -4.21
CA HIS A 329 -21.90 -11.46 -5.54
C HIS A 329 -22.64 -12.79 -5.75
N ALA A 330 -22.05 -13.91 -5.32
CA ALA A 330 -22.68 -15.22 -5.37
C ALA A 330 -23.94 -15.31 -4.50
N MET A 331 -23.93 -14.72 -3.30
CA MET A 331 -25.12 -14.65 -2.44
C MET A 331 -26.24 -13.80 -3.06
N ILE A 332 -25.92 -12.65 -3.66
CA ILE A 332 -26.90 -11.79 -4.35
C ILE A 332 -27.52 -12.51 -5.55
N LEU A 333 -26.70 -13.22 -6.33
CA LEU A 333 -27.18 -14.03 -7.46
C LEU A 333 -28.03 -15.22 -6.99
N SER A 334 -27.69 -15.83 -5.86
CA SER A 334 -28.47 -16.93 -5.26
C SER A 334 -29.79 -16.44 -4.65
N GLY A 335 -29.81 -15.27 -3.99
CA GLY A 335 -31.00 -14.66 -3.41
C GLY A 335 -32.02 -14.17 -4.45
N LYS A 336 -31.56 -13.73 -5.63
CA LYS A 336 -32.46 -13.39 -6.76
C LYS A 336 -33.18 -14.60 -7.37
N MET A 337 -32.73 -15.83 -7.12
CA MET A 337 -33.38 -17.05 -7.61
C MET A 337 -34.50 -17.59 -6.72
N GLN A 338 -34.69 -17.06 -5.50
CA GLN A 338 -35.72 -17.54 -4.56
C GLN A 338 -36.97 -16.65 -4.45
N LEU A 339 -37.06 -15.57 -5.24
CA LEU A 339 -38.28 -14.76 -5.37
C LEU A 339 -39.07 -15.19 -6.62
N ARG A 340 -39.75 -16.33 -6.53
CA ARG A 340 -40.82 -16.75 -7.45
C ARG A 340 -41.88 -17.52 -6.69
#